data_AF-A0A915PC58-F1
#
_entry.id   AF-A0A915PC58-F1
#
_cell.length_a   1.000
_cell.length_b   1.000
_cell.length_c   1.000
_cell.angle_alpha   90.00
_cell.angle_beta   90.00
_cell.angle_gamma   90.00
#
_symmetry.space_group_name_H-M   'P 1'
#
loop_
_entity.id
_entity.type
_entity.pdbx_description
1 polymer ?
#
loop_
_entity_poly.entity_id
_entity_poly.type
_entity_poly.pdbx_seq_one_letter_code
_entity_poly.pdbx_strand_id
1 'polypeptide(L)'
;MLNGGIGNNNNKNEDGGGGPLAARMRITDPMLQAEWAKKRLIWVPHETEGFVKASIISEDADTYTVEFVENGHQLRLSKDDCQKMNPPKFDKVEDMADLTCLNEPSVFDNLKQRYYSELIYTYSGLFCVVMNPYKKLPIYSEAVIESYKGKKRNERPPHVFAIADCAYRSMLQAVLRVVSAVLLLGNIEFKQEKNSDQATLPDDTVAQKICHLLGLPVADFTKAFLRPRIKVGREHVQKAQNKEQAEFGVEAIGKACYERMFKWLVSRINKSLDRTRRTGTSFIGILDIAGFEIFKLNKLNHYNLGYPTGILALLDEQCIFPKATDKSFVEKLFTYHEKHEKFVVPEMRSKSDFAVMHYAGRVDYYSDKWLMKNMDPLNENVVQLMQNSTDQFLAGIWKDAEFAGMGVTELNDTVFGVRTKKGMFRTVGHMHKEQLNKLMTTLRNTFPHFVRCIIPNHDKKVG
;
A
#
# COMPACT_ATOMS: atom_id res chain seq x y z
N MET A 1 -10.41 -12.61 72.20
CA MET A 1 -9.30 -13.04 73.08
C MET A 1 -8.21 -13.56 72.14
N LEU A 2 -7.06 -12.93 71.94
CA LEU A 2 -6.20 -12.15 72.81
C LEU A 2 -5.68 -10.88 72.10
N ASN A 3 -5.59 -9.81 72.88
CA ASN A 3 -4.89 -8.57 72.58
C ASN A 3 -3.36 -8.78 72.59
N GLY A 4 -2.64 -7.92 71.87
CA GLY A 4 -1.20 -7.73 72.03
C GLY A 4 -0.69 -6.57 71.18
N GLY A 5 -0.93 -5.34 71.61
CA GLY A 5 -0.23 -4.15 71.10
C GLY A 5 1.00 -3.83 71.96
N ILE A 6 1.94 -3.08 71.36
CA ILE A 6 3.10 -2.28 71.84
C ILE A 6 4.21 -2.51 70.78
N GLY A 7 4.89 -1.54 70.15
CA GLY A 7 4.96 -0.10 70.29
C GLY A 7 5.90 0.47 69.21
N ASN A 8 5.90 1.79 69.12
CA ASN A 8 6.49 2.68 68.11
C ASN A 8 8.03 2.71 68.13
N ASN A 9 8.71 2.72 66.96
CA ASN A 9 9.75 3.72 66.62
C ASN A 9 10.54 3.46 65.32
N ASN A 10 10.74 4.57 64.59
CA ASN A 10 11.88 4.97 63.75
C ASN A 10 11.92 4.61 62.25
N ASN A 11 11.58 5.64 61.45
CA ASN A 11 12.34 6.18 60.32
C ASN A 11 13.05 5.18 59.39
N LYS A 12 12.44 4.94 58.22
CA LYS A 12 13.18 4.94 56.95
C LYS A 12 12.35 5.65 55.87
N ASN A 13 12.91 6.75 55.39
CA ASN A 13 12.54 7.42 54.15
C ASN A 13 12.68 6.43 52.99
N GLU A 14 11.63 6.23 52.20
CA GLU A 14 11.73 5.87 50.78
C GLU A 14 10.66 6.65 50.01
N ASP A 15 11.03 7.88 49.63
CA ASP A 15 10.47 8.55 48.47
C ASP A 15 10.94 7.83 47.20
N GLY A 16 10.04 7.64 46.22
CA GLY A 16 10.46 7.34 44.85
C GLY A 16 9.55 6.41 44.04
N GLY A 17 8.28 6.79 43.83
CA GLY A 17 7.33 6.04 43.01
C GLY A 17 6.44 6.90 42.13
N GLY A 18 6.99 7.96 41.52
CA GLY A 18 6.30 8.79 40.53
C GLY A 18 6.67 8.37 39.10
N GLY A 19 5.70 7.91 38.32
CA GLY A 19 5.88 7.57 36.90
C GLY A 19 6.29 8.76 36.01
N PRO A 20 6.75 8.53 34.78
CA PRO A 20 7.46 9.52 33.96
C PRO A 20 6.56 10.53 33.23
N LEU A 21 5.45 10.97 33.83
CA LEU A 21 4.46 11.88 33.22
C LEU A 21 4.23 13.18 34.01
N ALA A 22 5.13 13.53 34.94
CA ALA A 22 5.01 14.76 35.73
C ALA A 22 6.09 15.78 35.38
N ALA A 23 5.65 16.88 34.74
CA ALA A 23 6.20 18.24 34.78
C ALA A 23 7.73 18.40 34.67
N ARG A 24 8.25 18.57 33.45
CA ARG A 24 9.52 19.30 33.24
C ARG A 24 9.21 20.75 32.90
N MET A 25 9.35 21.64 33.88
CA MET A 25 9.54 23.07 33.60
C MET A 25 10.69 23.21 32.60
N ARG A 26 10.44 23.82 31.44
CA ARG A 26 11.52 24.22 30.53
C ARG A 26 12.37 25.26 31.25
N ILE A 27 13.49 24.84 31.81
CA ILE A 27 14.53 25.77 32.26
C ILE A 27 15.10 26.37 30.98
N THR A 28 14.59 27.54 30.59
CA THR A 28 15.23 28.36 29.57
C THR A 28 16.55 28.85 30.15
N ASP A 29 17.67 28.31 29.65
CA ASP A 29 19.00 28.79 30.01
C ASP A 29 19.12 30.27 29.58
N PRO A 30 19.27 31.20 30.53
CA PRO A 30 19.41 32.63 30.22
C PRO A 30 20.63 32.92 29.33
N MET A 31 21.68 32.10 29.38
CA MET A 31 22.88 32.28 28.55
C MET A 31 22.59 32.00 27.07
N LEU A 32 21.88 30.92 26.76
CA LEU A 32 21.45 30.57 25.39
C LEU A 32 20.51 31.63 24.80
N GLN A 33 19.60 32.16 25.61
CA GLN A 33 18.69 33.23 25.19
C GLN A 33 19.44 34.54 24.92
N ALA A 34 20.42 34.88 25.76
CA ALA A 34 21.26 36.07 25.59
C ALA A 34 22.18 35.95 24.36
N GLU A 35 22.73 34.76 24.11
CA GLU A 35 23.57 34.49 22.94
C GLU A 35 22.78 34.56 21.63
N TRP A 36 21.58 33.98 21.60
CA TRP A 36 20.67 34.09 20.45
C TRP A 36 20.32 35.54 20.12
N ALA A 37 19.96 36.33 21.14
CA ALA A 37 19.65 37.74 20.97
C ALA A 37 20.85 38.56 20.50
N LYS A 38 22.07 38.20 20.93
CA LYS A 38 23.32 38.87 20.57
C LYS A 38 23.80 38.55 19.15
N LYS A 39 23.59 37.33 18.66
CA LYS A 39 24.17 36.83 17.39
C LYS A 39 23.25 36.95 16.16
N ARG A 40 22.03 37.49 16.29
CA ARG A 40 21.03 37.60 15.19
C ARG A 40 20.97 36.33 14.32
N LEU A 41 20.78 35.17 14.96
CA LEU A 41 20.85 33.88 14.30
C LEU A 41 19.71 33.68 13.27
N ILE A 42 20.07 33.11 12.13
CA ILE A 42 19.18 32.80 11.01
C ILE A 42 19.48 31.40 10.45
N TRP A 43 18.53 30.87 9.69
CA TRP A 43 18.68 29.67 8.89
C TRP A 43 19.13 30.02 7.48
N VAL A 44 20.12 29.30 6.97
CA VAL A 44 20.64 29.46 5.61
C VAL A 44 20.70 28.11 4.90
N PRO A 45 20.48 28.05 3.58
CA PRO A 45 20.54 26.82 2.82
C PRO A 45 21.94 26.22 2.83
N HIS A 46 22.03 24.89 2.87
CA HIS A 46 23.26 24.13 2.86
C HIS A 46 23.12 22.88 1.99
N GLU A 47 24.09 22.62 1.11
CA GLU A 47 23.98 21.56 0.09
C GLU A 47 23.82 20.15 0.69
N THR A 48 24.48 19.87 1.83
CA THR A 48 24.46 18.53 2.44
C THR A 48 23.49 18.40 3.62
N GLU A 49 23.20 19.49 4.32
CA GLU A 49 22.41 19.47 5.56
C GLU A 49 20.98 19.99 5.33
N GLY A 50 20.68 20.47 4.12
CA GLY A 50 19.47 21.21 3.80
C GLY A 50 19.56 22.65 4.32
N PHE A 51 19.67 22.81 5.64
CA PHE A 51 19.77 24.11 6.31
C PHE A 51 20.72 24.07 7.51
N VAL A 52 21.47 25.17 7.71
CA VAL A 52 22.42 25.32 8.83
C VAL A 52 22.19 26.66 9.55
N LYS A 53 22.70 26.73 10.79
CA LYS A 53 22.63 27.94 11.62
C LYS A 53 23.74 28.91 11.23
N ALA A 54 23.39 30.18 10.99
CA ALA A 54 24.35 31.23 10.70
C ALA A 54 24.04 32.53 11.46
N SER A 55 25.09 33.29 11.80
CA SER A 55 24.97 34.64 12.37
C SER A 55 25.21 35.70 11.31
N ILE A 56 24.42 36.77 11.34
CA ILE A 56 24.58 37.91 10.42
C ILE A 56 25.77 38.76 10.89
N ILE A 57 26.79 38.92 10.03
CA ILE A 57 27.94 39.81 10.27
C ILE A 57 27.67 41.21 9.71
N SER A 58 27.25 41.29 8.44
CA SER A 58 26.94 42.55 7.77
C SER A 58 25.65 42.46 6.97
N GLU A 59 25.00 43.61 6.84
CA GLU A 59 23.71 43.75 6.15
C GLU A 59 23.86 44.84 5.08
N ASP A 60 23.82 44.43 3.81
CA ASP A 60 23.72 45.33 2.66
C ASP A 60 22.25 45.51 2.26
N ALA A 61 21.97 46.23 1.16
CA ALA A 61 20.60 46.47 0.69
C ALA A 61 19.82 45.14 0.46
N ASP A 62 20.36 44.25 -0.38
CA ASP A 62 19.67 43.01 -0.82
C ASP A 62 20.37 41.72 -0.35
N THR A 63 21.50 41.82 0.35
CA THR A 63 22.31 40.65 0.74
C THR A 63 22.73 40.67 2.20
N TYR A 64 22.87 39.48 2.80
CA TYR A 64 23.51 39.26 4.09
C TYR A 64 24.89 38.63 3.91
N THR A 65 25.89 39.13 4.64
CA THR A 65 27.13 38.38 4.89
C THR A 65 26.93 37.62 6.19
N VAL A 66 26.90 36.30 6.11
CA VAL A 66 26.62 35.40 7.22
C VAL A 66 27.85 34.57 7.56
N GLU A 67 27.99 34.20 8.83
CA GLU A 67 28.99 33.25 9.31
C GLU A 67 28.31 32.00 9.84
N PHE A 68 28.70 30.84 9.33
CA PHE A 68 28.18 29.57 9.79
C PHE A 68 28.66 29.29 11.21
N VAL A 69 27.74 28.91 12.10
CA VAL A 69 28.04 28.68 13.51
C VAL A 69 28.96 27.47 13.71
N GLU A 70 28.93 26.50 12.81
CA GLU A 70 29.64 25.21 12.95
C GLU A 70 31.12 25.27 12.55
N ASN A 71 31.45 25.99 11.47
CA ASN A 71 32.80 26.00 10.90
C ASN A 71 33.39 27.40 10.70
N GLY A 72 32.65 28.47 11.05
CA GLY A 72 33.09 29.85 10.88
C GLY A 72 33.21 30.30 9.42
N HIS A 73 32.72 29.52 8.46
CA HIS A 73 32.77 29.88 7.06
C HIS A 73 31.82 31.05 6.78
N GLN A 74 32.30 32.04 6.03
CA GLN A 74 31.53 33.22 5.68
C GLN A 74 30.98 33.11 4.27
N LEU A 75 29.71 33.42 4.10
CA LEU A 75 29.03 33.38 2.82
C LEU A 75 28.15 34.62 2.65
N ARG A 76 28.10 35.15 1.42
CA ARG A 76 27.17 36.23 1.06
C ARG A 76 25.96 35.63 0.35
N LEU A 77 24.78 35.87 0.90
CA LEU A 77 23.51 35.31 0.41
C LEU A 77 22.46 36.40 0.21
N SER A 78 21.47 36.13 -0.64
CA SER A 78 20.28 36.99 -0.75
C SER A 78 19.50 36.97 0.57
N LYS A 79 18.89 38.10 0.93
CA LYS A 79 17.98 38.15 2.08
C LYS A 79 16.79 37.20 1.94
N ASP A 80 16.35 36.95 0.71
CA ASP A 80 15.20 36.07 0.41
C ASP A 80 15.50 34.59 0.67
N ASP A 81 16.78 34.19 0.58
CA ASP A 81 17.21 32.80 0.85
C ASP A 81 17.37 32.53 2.35
N CYS A 82 17.36 33.59 3.17
CA CYS A 82 17.60 33.53 4.61
C CYS A 82 16.28 33.46 5.37
N GLN A 83 16.16 32.54 6.33
CA GLN A 83 14.94 32.34 7.10
C GLN A 83 15.14 32.63 8.59
N LYS A 84 14.10 33.18 9.24
CA LYS A 84 14.17 33.56 10.66
C LYS A 84 14.31 32.32 11.56
N MET A 85 15.19 32.37 12.55
CA MET A 85 15.36 31.31 13.53
C MET A 85 14.45 31.52 14.74
N ASN A 86 13.79 30.47 15.21
CA ASN A 86 13.05 30.51 16.47
C ASN A 86 14.00 30.62 17.67
N PRO A 87 13.59 31.29 18.76
CA PRO A 87 14.36 31.30 20.00
C PRO A 87 14.57 29.87 20.57
N PRO A 88 15.68 29.61 21.30
CA PRO A 88 16.00 28.29 21.86
C PRO A 88 14.92 27.69 22.78
N LYS A 89 14.04 28.51 23.35
CA LYS A 89 12.88 28.04 24.14
C LYS A 89 11.92 27.13 23.36
N PHE A 90 12.01 27.16 22.03
CA PHE A 90 11.23 26.33 21.10
C PHE A 90 11.97 25.07 20.64
N ASP A 91 13.14 24.76 21.20
CA ASP A 91 13.84 23.52 20.91
C ASP A 91 13.00 22.32 21.38
N LYS A 92 12.85 21.33 20.48
CA LYS A 92 12.12 20.07 20.70
C LYS A 92 10.65 20.25 21.12
N VAL A 93 9.96 21.27 20.62
CA VAL A 93 8.52 21.47 20.89
C VAL A 93 7.69 20.25 20.52
N GLU A 94 6.69 19.95 21.34
CA GLU A 94 5.78 18.83 21.14
C GLU A 94 4.77 19.10 20.04
N ASP A 95 4.31 20.35 19.91
CA ASP A 95 3.47 20.81 18.80
C ASP A 95 4.20 21.91 18.01
N MET A 96 4.38 21.69 16.71
CA MET A 96 4.98 22.67 15.81
C MET A 96 4.10 23.90 15.58
N ALA A 97 2.80 23.84 15.91
CA ALA A 97 1.93 25.01 15.91
C ALA A 97 2.34 26.09 16.92
N ASP A 98 3.14 25.73 17.95
CA ASP A 98 3.63 26.67 18.95
C ASP A 98 4.83 27.51 18.47
N LEU A 99 5.41 27.20 17.30
CA LEU A 99 6.57 27.93 16.77
C LEU A 99 6.18 29.35 16.37
N THR A 100 6.96 30.34 16.82
CA THR A 100 6.76 31.75 16.43
C THR A 100 7.04 32.01 14.94
N CYS A 101 8.04 31.33 14.39
CA CYS A 101 8.40 31.36 12.99
C CYS A 101 8.18 29.96 12.41
N LEU A 102 7.01 29.74 11.81
CA LEU A 102 6.73 28.48 11.13
C LEU A 102 7.33 28.51 9.73
N ASN A 103 8.52 27.94 9.60
CA ASN A 103 9.24 27.84 8.34
C ASN A 103 9.87 26.45 8.18
N GLU A 104 10.21 26.10 6.94
CA GLU A 104 10.78 24.80 6.59
C GLU A 104 12.00 24.39 7.45
N PRO A 105 13.02 25.23 7.66
CA PRO A 105 14.17 24.87 8.47
C PRO A 105 13.83 24.70 9.95
N SER A 106 12.90 25.47 10.52
CA SER A 106 12.49 25.29 11.92
C SER A 106 11.70 24.00 12.14
N VAL A 107 10.85 23.63 11.18
CA VAL A 107 10.14 22.34 11.19
C VAL A 107 11.13 21.19 11.07
N PHE A 108 12.06 21.29 10.10
CA PHE A 108 13.10 20.30 9.88
C PHE A 108 14.00 20.11 11.11
N ASP A 109 14.52 21.20 11.68
CA ASP A 109 15.39 21.16 12.85
C ASP A 109 14.67 20.59 14.08
N ASN A 110 13.41 20.98 14.32
CA ASN A 110 12.63 20.42 15.43
C ASN A 110 12.44 18.90 15.29
N LEU A 111 12.09 18.43 14.08
CA LEU A 111 11.96 17.00 13.80
C LEU A 111 13.31 16.28 13.91
N LYS A 112 14.41 16.85 13.38
CA LYS A 112 15.78 16.32 13.48
C LYS A 112 16.20 16.15 14.94
N GLN A 113 16.07 17.19 15.76
CA GLN A 113 16.43 17.15 17.17
C GLN A 113 15.59 16.16 17.99
N ARG A 114 14.28 16.09 17.74
CA ARG A 114 13.38 15.14 18.41
C ARG A 114 13.69 13.71 18.00
N TYR A 115 13.92 13.45 16.71
CA TYR A 115 14.30 12.14 16.20
C TYR A 115 15.61 11.63 16.82
N TYR A 116 16.67 12.45 16.87
CA TYR A 116 17.92 12.09 17.54
C TYR A 116 17.78 11.95 19.07
N SER A 117 16.70 12.47 19.65
CA SER A 117 16.35 12.27 21.06
C SER A 117 15.38 11.09 21.29
N GLU A 118 15.17 10.23 20.27
CA GLU A 118 14.22 9.09 20.28
C GLU A 118 12.74 9.49 20.48
N LEU A 119 12.39 10.76 20.25
CA LEU A 119 11.02 11.30 20.34
C LEU A 119 10.36 11.31 18.95
N ILE A 120 9.91 10.15 18.49
CA ILE A 120 9.45 9.98 17.10
C ILE A 120 8.09 10.60 16.78
N TYR A 121 7.27 10.91 17.79
CA TYR A 121 5.95 11.54 17.63
C TYR A 121 6.05 13.05 17.87
N THR A 122 5.54 13.83 16.92
CA THR A 122 5.49 15.30 17.01
C THR A 122 4.15 15.80 16.46
N TYR A 123 3.43 16.62 17.21
CA TYR A 123 2.19 17.24 16.74
C TYR A 123 2.48 18.39 15.76
N SER A 124 1.52 18.60 14.87
CA SER A 124 1.49 19.73 13.94
C SER A 124 0.04 20.20 13.84
N GLY A 125 -0.43 20.84 14.92
CA GLY A 125 -1.82 21.22 15.08
C GLY A 125 -2.77 20.01 15.09
N LEU A 126 -3.51 19.80 13.99
CA LEU A 126 -4.57 18.79 13.91
C LEU A 126 -4.09 17.39 13.51
N PHE A 127 -2.80 17.22 13.20
CA PHE A 127 -2.23 15.94 12.79
C PHE A 127 -0.92 15.64 13.52
N CYS A 128 -0.52 14.37 13.51
CA CYS A 128 0.72 13.91 14.14
C CYS A 128 1.71 13.45 13.07
N VAL A 129 2.95 13.94 13.15
CA VAL A 129 4.09 13.49 12.35
C VAL A 129 4.84 12.41 13.12
N VAL A 130 5.16 11.31 12.44
CA VAL A 130 5.85 10.16 13.03
C VAL A 130 7.08 9.82 12.18
N MET A 131 8.27 9.92 12.76
CA MET A 131 9.50 9.50 12.11
C MET A 131 9.75 8.00 12.37
N ASN A 132 10.02 7.20 11.35
CA ASN A 132 10.34 5.80 11.56
C ASN A 132 11.70 5.64 12.25
N PRO A 133 11.81 5.03 13.45
CA PRO A 133 13.08 4.89 14.16
C PRO A 133 14.02 3.83 13.57
N TYR A 134 13.52 2.94 12.70
CA TYR A 134 14.23 1.72 12.24
C TYR A 134 14.84 0.83 13.34
N LYS A 135 14.48 1.09 14.60
CA LYS A 135 14.94 0.41 15.82
C LYS A 135 13.73 0.06 16.68
N LYS A 136 13.79 -1.08 17.36
CA LYS A 136 12.77 -1.45 18.36
C LYS A 136 12.89 -0.51 19.56
N LEU A 137 11.89 0.35 19.75
CA LEU A 137 11.74 1.11 20.98
C LEU A 137 11.04 0.22 22.03
N PRO A 138 11.36 0.34 23.34
CA PRO A 138 10.84 -0.51 24.41
C PRO A 138 9.37 -0.19 24.78
N ILE A 139 8.50 -0.05 23.77
CA ILE A 139 7.09 0.36 23.91
C ILE A 139 6.09 -0.75 23.56
N TYR A 140 6.55 -1.90 23.04
CA TYR A 140 5.72 -3.07 22.74
C TYR A 140 6.39 -4.34 23.30
N SER A 141 5.90 -4.88 24.42
CA SER A 141 6.61 -5.94 25.17
C SER A 141 6.28 -7.36 24.71
N GLU A 142 7.33 -8.18 24.56
CA GLU A 142 7.32 -9.59 24.20
C GLU A 142 6.61 -10.49 25.24
N ALA A 143 6.63 -10.08 26.51
CA ALA A 143 6.00 -10.78 27.63
C ALA A 143 4.49 -11.03 27.43
N VAL A 144 3.80 -10.11 26.77
CA VAL A 144 2.36 -10.26 26.48
C VAL A 144 2.14 -11.23 25.32
N ILE A 145 3.01 -11.23 24.31
CA ILE A 145 2.91 -12.10 23.13
C ILE A 145 3.24 -13.56 23.50
N GLU A 146 4.32 -13.78 24.27
CA GLU A 146 4.73 -15.11 24.70
C GLU A 146 3.70 -15.79 25.61
N SER A 147 2.98 -15.01 26.42
CA SER A 147 1.98 -15.55 27.36
C SER A 147 0.80 -16.29 26.68
N TYR A 148 0.59 -16.04 25.37
CA TYR A 148 -0.49 -16.62 24.56
C TYR A 148 -0.03 -17.63 23.50
N LYS A 149 1.27 -17.76 23.22
CA LYS A 149 1.79 -18.63 22.16
C LYS A 149 1.60 -20.12 22.53
N GLY A 150 0.80 -20.84 21.74
CA GLY A 150 0.61 -22.29 21.87
C GLY A 150 -0.31 -22.77 23.01
N LYS A 151 -1.08 -21.87 23.65
CA LYS A 151 -2.00 -22.20 24.76
C LYS A 151 -3.44 -22.43 24.26
N LYS A 152 -4.15 -23.37 24.88
CA LYS A 152 -5.53 -23.70 24.49
C LYS A 152 -6.51 -22.63 24.97
N ARG A 153 -7.66 -22.51 24.29
CA ARG A 153 -8.69 -21.46 24.50
C ARG A 153 -9.23 -21.37 25.94
N ASN A 154 -9.12 -22.44 26.72
CA ASN A 154 -9.56 -22.56 28.11
C ASN A 154 -8.47 -22.28 29.15
N GLU A 155 -7.22 -22.05 28.73
CA GLU A 155 -6.07 -21.86 29.62
C GLU A 155 -5.71 -20.38 29.85
N ARG A 156 -6.34 -19.45 29.10
CA ARG A 156 -6.08 -18.00 29.19
C ARG A 156 -7.37 -17.19 29.04
N PRO A 157 -7.44 -15.99 29.64
CA PRO A 157 -8.56 -15.07 29.43
C PRO A 157 -8.67 -14.62 27.96
N PRO A 158 -9.88 -14.21 27.51
CA PRO A 158 -10.13 -13.90 26.11
C PRO A 158 -9.26 -12.74 25.60
N HIS A 159 -8.45 -13.03 24.58
CA HIS A 159 -7.50 -12.10 23.98
C HIS A 159 -7.38 -12.33 22.47
N VAL A 160 -6.95 -11.31 21.71
CA VAL A 160 -6.78 -11.40 20.24
C VAL A 160 -5.84 -12.54 19.81
N PHE A 161 -4.81 -12.82 20.62
CA PHE A 161 -3.87 -13.92 20.39
C PHE A 161 -4.48 -15.33 20.59
N ALA A 162 -5.51 -15.47 21.43
CA ALA A 162 -6.21 -16.75 21.62
C ALA A 162 -7.18 -17.06 20.47
N ILE A 163 -7.71 -16.04 19.80
CA ILE A 163 -8.55 -16.18 18.60
C ILE A 163 -7.68 -16.51 17.38
N ALA A 164 -6.46 -15.96 17.31
CA ALA A 164 -5.50 -16.21 16.25
C ALA A 164 -5.01 -17.67 16.19
N ASP A 165 -4.61 -18.29 17.31
CA ASP A 165 -3.99 -19.64 17.30
C ASP A 165 -4.96 -20.75 16.83
N CYS A 166 -6.24 -20.69 17.23
CA CYS A 166 -7.24 -21.69 16.84
C CYS A 166 -7.70 -21.54 15.37
N ALA A 167 -7.77 -20.31 14.85
CA ALA A 167 -8.01 -20.07 13.43
C ALA A 167 -6.80 -20.46 12.58
N TYR A 168 -5.58 -20.23 13.09
CA TYR A 168 -4.31 -20.50 12.41
C TYR A 168 -4.07 -21.99 12.14
N ARG A 169 -4.31 -22.87 13.13
CA ARG A 169 -4.01 -24.32 13.01
C ARG A 169 -4.89 -25.06 11.98
N SER A 170 -6.18 -24.76 11.89
CA SER A 170 -7.08 -25.37 10.87
C SER A 170 -6.95 -24.74 9.48
N MET A 171 -6.47 -23.50 9.42
CA MET A 171 -6.28 -22.75 8.18
C MET A 171 -4.97 -23.08 7.48
N LEU A 172 -3.90 -23.33 8.24
CA LEU A 172 -2.56 -23.59 7.72
C LEU A 172 -2.52 -24.68 6.67
N GLN A 173 -3.16 -25.84 6.88
CA GLN A 173 -3.03 -26.94 5.91
C GLN A 173 -3.70 -26.63 4.57
N ALA A 174 -4.94 -26.15 4.57
CA ALA A 174 -5.65 -25.84 3.33
C ALA A 174 -5.06 -24.62 2.59
N VAL A 175 -4.70 -23.57 3.33
CA VAL A 175 -4.09 -22.36 2.76
C VAL A 175 -2.69 -22.65 2.22
N LEU A 176 -1.83 -23.33 2.99
CA LEU A 176 -0.49 -23.67 2.53
C LEU A 176 -0.53 -24.58 1.30
N ARG A 177 -1.49 -25.49 1.20
CA ARG A 177 -1.64 -26.36 0.03
C ARG A 177 -1.99 -25.57 -1.23
N VAL A 178 -2.91 -24.59 -1.13
CA VAL A 178 -3.22 -23.68 -2.25
C VAL A 178 -2.02 -22.80 -2.58
N VAL A 179 -1.28 -22.28 -1.60
CA VAL A 179 -0.04 -21.51 -1.83
C VAL A 179 1.01 -22.37 -2.55
N SER A 180 1.23 -23.61 -2.12
CA SER A 180 2.14 -24.54 -2.77
C SER A 180 1.71 -24.81 -4.22
N ALA A 181 0.42 -24.98 -4.47
CA ALA A 181 -0.10 -25.15 -5.83
C ALA A 181 0.13 -23.89 -6.70
N VAL A 182 -0.06 -22.68 -6.14
CA VAL A 182 0.22 -21.41 -6.85
C VAL A 182 1.69 -21.28 -7.20
N LEU A 183 2.61 -21.66 -6.30
CA LEU A 183 4.04 -21.67 -6.60
C LEU A 183 4.39 -22.70 -7.68
N LEU A 184 3.80 -23.90 -7.60
CA LEU A 184 4.04 -24.95 -8.60
C LEU A 184 3.48 -24.60 -9.98
N LEU A 185 2.37 -23.83 -10.07
CA LEU A 185 1.86 -23.33 -11.35
C LEU A 185 2.94 -22.54 -12.11
N GLY A 186 3.79 -21.78 -11.40
CA GLY A 186 4.91 -21.05 -12.00
C GLY A 186 6.03 -21.91 -12.56
N ASN A 187 6.04 -23.22 -12.26
CA ASN A 187 7.05 -24.17 -12.74
C ASN A 187 6.56 -25.00 -13.95
N ILE A 188 5.35 -24.75 -14.45
CA ILE A 188 4.85 -25.43 -15.66
C ILE A 188 5.58 -24.85 -16.88
N GLU A 189 6.25 -25.72 -17.64
CA GLU A 189 6.95 -25.33 -18.86
C GLU A 189 6.24 -25.84 -20.11
N PHE A 190 5.72 -24.91 -20.92
CA PHE A 190 5.15 -25.23 -22.22
C PHE A 190 6.21 -25.16 -23.32
N LYS A 191 6.15 -26.10 -24.27
CA LYS A 191 6.98 -26.05 -25.49
C LYS A 191 6.12 -25.83 -26.72
N GLN A 192 6.62 -24.96 -27.59
CA GLN A 192 6.05 -24.74 -28.90
C GLN A 192 6.37 -25.93 -29.81
N GLU A 193 5.37 -26.49 -30.47
CA GLU A 193 5.58 -27.57 -31.45
C GLU A 193 6.32 -27.02 -32.68
N LYS A 194 7.21 -27.82 -33.29
CA LYS A 194 8.02 -27.37 -34.44
C LYS A 194 7.21 -27.20 -35.73
N ASN A 195 6.15 -27.99 -35.88
CA ASN A 195 5.35 -28.09 -37.11
C ASN A 195 3.98 -27.42 -36.97
N SER A 196 3.69 -26.81 -35.82
CA SER A 196 2.40 -26.17 -35.54
C SER A 196 2.58 -25.06 -34.50
N ASP A 197 1.77 -24.01 -34.57
CA ASP A 197 1.73 -22.95 -33.55
C ASP A 197 1.05 -23.41 -32.24
N GLN A 198 1.00 -24.71 -31.95
CA GLN A 198 0.39 -25.29 -30.75
C GLN A 198 1.39 -25.48 -29.61
N ALA A 199 0.92 -25.19 -28.39
CA ALA A 199 1.62 -25.54 -27.17
C ALA A 199 1.51 -27.05 -26.88
N THR A 200 2.57 -27.58 -26.29
CA THR A 200 2.65 -28.93 -25.72
C THR A 200 3.17 -28.85 -24.29
N LEU A 201 2.81 -29.85 -23.47
CA LEU A 201 3.34 -30.03 -22.13
C LEU A 201 4.18 -31.31 -22.11
N PRO A 202 5.51 -31.22 -22.32
CA PRO A 202 6.38 -32.41 -22.43
C PRO A 202 6.58 -33.13 -21.10
N ASP A 203 6.59 -32.38 -20.00
CA ASP A 203 6.72 -32.89 -18.64
C ASP A 203 5.47 -32.51 -17.85
N ASP A 204 4.65 -33.50 -17.50
CA ASP A 204 3.43 -33.31 -16.73
C ASP A 204 3.63 -33.53 -15.22
N THR A 205 4.85 -33.81 -14.75
CA THR A 205 5.11 -34.10 -13.31
C THR A 205 4.70 -32.94 -12.40
N VAL A 206 4.92 -31.71 -12.82
CA VAL A 206 4.51 -30.50 -12.10
C VAL A 206 2.98 -30.39 -12.10
N ALA A 207 2.33 -30.62 -13.25
CA ALA A 207 0.88 -30.62 -13.38
C ALA A 207 0.23 -31.71 -12.51
N GLN A 208 0.82 -32.90 -12.43
CA GLN A 208 0.38 -33.99 -11.56
C GLN A 208 0.42 -33.58 -10.08
N LYS A 209 1.51 -32.94 -9.62
CA LYS A 209 1.61 -32.43 -8.24
C LYS A 209 0.54 -31.37 -7.95
N ILE A 210 0.33 -30.43 -8.87
CA ILE A 210 -0.71 -29.38 -8.73
C ILE A 210 -2.09 -30.02 -8.63
N CYS A 211 -2.41 -30.93 -9.54
CA CYS A 211 -3.69 -31.62 -9.58
C CYS A 211 -3.93 -32.46 -8.33
N HIS A 212 -2.89 -33.10 -7.78
CA HIS A 212 -2.97 -33.80 -6.51
C HIS A 212 -3.28 -32.85 -5.34
N LEU A 213 -2.60 -31.70 -5.26
CA LEU A 213 -2.82 -30.71 -4.20
C LEU A 213 -4.19 -30.03 -4.28
N LEU A 214 -4.70 -29.85 -5.51
CA LEU A 214 -5.95 -29.16 -5.80
C LEU A 214 -7.13 -30.11 -6.01
N GLY A 215 -6.94 -31.43 -5.96
CA GLY A 215 -8.01 -32.41 -6.15
C GLY A 215 -8.64 -32.39 -7.56
N LEU A 216 -7.82 -32.19 -8.59
CA LEU A 216 -8.24 -32.06 -10.00
C LEU A 216 -7.81 -33.27 -10.86
N PRO A 217 -8.54 -33.60 -11.93
CA PRO A 217 -8.08 -34.58 -12.92
C PRO A 217 -6.97 -33.99 -13.81
N VAL A 218 -5.81 -34.66 -13.88
CA VAL A 218 -4.63 -34.21 -14.65
C VAL A 218 -4.93 -34.06 -16.15
N ALA A 219 -5.64 -35.04 -16.73
CA ALA A 219 -5.97 -35.02 -18.15
C ALA A 219 -6.83 -33.82 -18.54
N ASP A 220 -7.85 -33.51 -17.73
CA ASP A 220 -8.74 -32.37 -17.98
C ASP A 220 -8.04 -31.05 -17.70
N PHE A 221 -7.20 -30.98 -16.67
CA PHE A 221 -6.38 -29.81 -16.36
C PHE A 221 -5.44 -29.45 -17.53
N THR A 222 -4.67 -30.42 -18.02
CA THR A 222 -3.76 -30.22 -19.15
C THR A 222 -4.52 -29.85 -20.43
N LYS A 223 -5.65 -30.52 -20.69
CA LYS A 223 -6.51 -30.21 -21.84
C LYS A 223 -7.09 -28.80 -21.75
N ALA A 224 -7.48 -28.34 -20.56
CA ALA A 224 -8.05 -27.01 -20.37
C ALA A 224 -7.07 -25.89 -20.73
N PHE A 225 -5.76 -26.05 -20.46
CA PHE A 225 -4.74 -25.08 -20.85
C PHE A 225 -4.31 -25.18 -22.31
N LEU A 226 -4.15 -26.39 -22.85
CA LEU A 226 -3.63 -26.58 -24.21
C LEU A 226 -4.72 -26.46 -25.29
N ARG A 227 -5.91 -26.99 -25.01
CA ARG A 227 -7.03 -27.10 -25.96
C ARG A 227 -8.37 -26.81 -25.27
N PRO A 228 -8.57 -25.59 -24.72
CA PRO A 228 -9.83 -25.18 -24.11
C PRO A 228 -11.00 -25.31 -25.09
N ARG A 229 -12.17 -25.60 -24.53
CA ARG A 229 -13.43 -25.67 -25.26
C ARG A 229 -14.13 -24.32 -25.10
N ILE A 230 -14.05 -23.50 -26.15
CA ILE A 230 -14.55 -22.12 -26.16
C ILE A 230 -15.91 -22.09 -26.85
N LYS A 231 -16.86 -21.36 -26.27
CA LYS A 231 -18.15 -21.10 -26.90
C LYS A 231 -18.03 -19.95 -27.90
N VAL A 232 -18.30 -20.22 -29.17
CA VAL A 232 -18.32 -19.23 -30.25
C VAL A 232 -19.74 -19.18 -30.80
N GLY A 233 -20.47 -18.11 -30.50
CA GLY A 233 -21.90 -18.01 -30.80
C GLY A 233 -22.72 -19.07 -30.07
N ARG A 234 -23.35 -19.98 -30.84
CA ARG A 234 -24.16 -21.09 -30.30
C ARG A 234 -23.39 -22.40 -30.17
N GLU A 235 -22.20 -22.50 -30.77
CA GLU A 235 -21.42 -23.73 -30.85
C GLU A 235 -20.23 -23.71 -29.90
N HIS A 236 -19.72 -24.89 -29.54
CA HIS A 236 -18.53 -25.03 -28.74
C HIS A 236 -17.41 -25.62 -29.58
N VAL A 237 -16.34 -24.86 -29.76
CA VAL A 237 -15.18 -25.22 -30.57
C VAL A 237 -13.99 -25.49 -29.67
N GLN A 238 -13.24 -26.55 -29.94
CA GLN A 238 -11.93 -26.75 -29.30
C GLN A 238 -10.88 -25.94 -30.05
N LYS A 239 -10.21 -25.03 -29.34
CA LYS A 239 -9.17 -24.18 -29.92
C LYS A 239 -7.84 -24.50 -29.27
N ALA A 240 -6.87 -24.97 -30.05
CA ALA A 240 -5.51 -25.14 -29.58
C ALA A 240 -4.88 -23.77 -29.27
N GLN A 241 -4.20 -23.69 -28.13
CA GLN A 241 -3.46 -22.49 -27.71
C GLN A 241 -2.01 -22.58 -28.17
N ASN A 242 -1.39 -21.42 -28.40
CA ASN A 242 0.06 -21.33 -28.56
C ASN A 242 0.76 -21.28 -27.19
N LYS A 243 2.10 -21.36 -27.18
CA LYS A 243 2.90 -21.37 -25.94
C LYS A 243 2.56 -20.18 -25.03
N GLU A 244 2.55 -18.96 -25.59
CA GLU A 244 2.34 -17.73 -24.83
C GLU A 244 0.94 -17.66 -24.19
N GLN A 245 -0.09 -18.12 -24.91
CA GLN A 245 -1.46 -18.19 -24.42
C GLN A 245 -1.61 -19.21 -23.28
N ALA A 246 -0.94 -20.35 -23.37
CA ALA A 246 -0.95 -21.36 -22.31
C ALA A 246 -0.24 -20.87 -21.04
N GLU A 247 0.95 -20.25 -21.18
CA GLU A 247 1.69 -19.62 -20.09
C GLU A 247 0.88 -18.51 -19.42
N PHE A 248 0.24 -17.66 -20.22
CA PHE A 248 -0.64 -16.60 -19.72
C PHE A 248 -1.83 -17.17 -18.94
N GLY A 249 -2.48 -18.22 -19.46
CA GLY A 249 -3.59 -18.88 -18.78
C GLY A 249 -3.19 -19.41 -17.41
N VAL A 250 -2.01 -20.03 -17.30
CA VAL A 250 -1.47 -20.52 -16.02
C VAL A 250 -1.18 -19.36 -15.06
N GLU A 251 -0.57 -18.28 -15.54
CA GLU A 251 -0.30 -17.08 -14.75
C GLU A 251 -1.60 -16.46 -14.18
N ALA A 252 -2.62 -16.30 -15.04
CA ALA A 252 -3.91 -15.74 -14.65
C ALA A 252 -4.62 -16.62 -13.59
N ILE A 253 -4.61 -17.94 -13.78
CA ILE A 253 -5.19 -18.88 -12.80
C ILE A 253 -4.41 -18.87 -11.49
N GLY A 254 -3.07 -18.79 -11.52
CA GLY A 254 -2.25 -18.67 -10.32
C GLY A 254 -2.58 -17.41 -9.50
N LYS A 255 -2.68 -16.26 -10.16
CA LYS A 255 -3.11 -15.00 -9.53
C LYS A 255 -4.51 -15.10 -8.94
N ALA A 256 -5.47 -15.62 -9.70
CA ALA A 256 -6.85 -15.76 -9.25
C ALA A 256 -6.99 -16.74 -8.07
N CYS A 257 -6.26 -17.85 -8.07
CA CYS A 257 -6.19 -18.79 -6.94
C CYS A 257 -5.74 -18.08 -5.65
N TYR A 258 -4.64 -17.32 -5.72
CA TYR A 258 -4.13 -16.56 -4.58
C TYR A 258 -5.11 -15.48 -4.12
N GLU A 259 -5.65 -14.69 -5.05
CA GLU A 259 -6.61 -13.62 -4.74
C GLU A 259 -7.87 -14.17 -4.05
N ARG A 260 -8.44 -15.27 -4.56
CA ARG A 260 -9.64 -15.90 -3.98
C ARG A 260 -9.36 -16.48 -2.60
N MET A 261 -8.21 -17.12 -2.42
CA MET A 261 -7.76 -17.61 -1.12
C MET A 261 -7.59 -16.46 -0.13
N PHE A 262 -6.99 -15.35 -0.55
CA PHE A 262 -6.83 -14.14 0.26
C PHE A 262 -8.17 -13.50 0.63
N LYS A 263 -9.10 -13.37 -0.32
CA LYS A 263 -10.46 -12.88 -0.07
C LYS A 263 -11.22 -13.78 0.92
N TRP A 264 -11.08 -15.10 0.79
CA TRP A 264 -11.66 -16.05 1.74
C TRP A 264 -11.07 -15.84 3.14
N LEU A 265 -9.75 -15.69 3.26
CA LEU A 265 -9.06 -15.44 4.52
C LEU A 265 -9.59 -14.16 5.20
N VAL A 266 -9.65 -13.07 4.46
CA VAL A 266 -10.21 -11.79 4.94
C VAL A 266 -11.65 -11.96 5.39
N SER A 267 -12.49 -12.66 4.62
CA SER A 267 -13.89 -12.93 4.99
C SER A 267 -14.00 -13.75 6.29
N ARG A 268 -13.12 -14.73 6.49
CA ARG A 268 -13.09 -15.57 7.71
C ARG A 268 -12.64 -14.78 8.94
N ILE A 269 -11.63 -13.92 8.78
CA ILE A 269 -11.18 -13.00 9.84
C ILE A 269 -12.32 -12.06 10.22
N ASN A 270 -12.95 -11.42 9.23
CA ASN A 270 -14.08 -10.50 9.45
C ASN A 270 -15.24 -11.18 10.18
N LYS A 271 -15.64 -12.39 9.79
CA LYS A 271 -16.67 -13.18 10.50
C LYS A 271 -16.29 -13.53 11.93
N SER A 272 -15.00 -13.66 12.24
CA SER A 272 -14.52 -14.00 13.59
C SER A 272 -14.47 -12.77 14.51
N LEU A 273 -14.25 -11.59 13.93
CA LEU A 273 -14.23 -10.29 14.60
C LEU A 273 -15.65 -9.73 14.81
N ASP A 274 -16.55 -9.94 13.85
CA ASP A 274 -17.94 -9.47 13.89
C ASP A 274 -18.84 -10.37 14.76
N ARG A 275 -18.58 -10.39 16.08
CA ARG A 275 -19.34 -11.21 17.05
C ARG A 275 -20.59 -10.53 17.58
N THR A 276 -20.72 -9.22 17.39
CA THR A 276 -21.85 -8.42 17.86
C THR A 276 -22.91 -8.28 16.78
N ARG A 277 -24.02 -9.01 16.91
CA ARG A 277 -25.22 -8.84 16.07
C ARG A 277 -25.89 -7.46 16.17
N ARG A 278 -25.40 -6.57 17.05
CA ARG A 278 -25.87 -5.20 17.16
C ARG A 278 -25.04 -4.34 16.22
N THR A 279 -25.70 -3.73 15.24
CA THR A 279 -25.13 -2.62 14.48
C THR A 279 -24.69 -1.55 15.47
N GLY A 280 -23.39 -1.40 15.66
CA GLY A 280 -22.84 -0.35 16.52
C GLY A 280 -23.34 1.01 16.04
N THR A 281 -23.72 1.88 16.97
CA THR A 281 -24.13 3.26 16.67
C THR A 281 -22.95 4.12 16.20
N SER A 282 -21.72 3.64 16.40
CA SER A 282 -20.47 4.32 16.05
C SER A 282 -19.41 3.28 15.69
N PHE A 283 -18.45 3.66 14.83
CA PHE A 283 -17.31 2.82 14.49
C PHE A 283 -16.04 3.67 14.39
N ILE A 284 -14.87 3.04 14.56
CA ILE A 284 -13.56 3.65 14.33
C ILE A 284 -12.95 2.96 13.11
N GLY A 285 -12.63 3.73 12.08
CA GLY A 285 -11.93 3.25 10.89
C GLY A 285 -10.43 3.49 11.01
N ILE A 286 -9.62 2.45 10.84
CA ILE A 286 -8.16 2.57 10.69
C ILE A 286 -7.85 2.27 9.23
N LEU A 287 -7.24 3.22 8.53
CA LEU A 287 -6.88 3.08 7.13
C LEU A 287 -5.35 3.01 7.00
N ASP A 288 -4.87 1.84 6.60
CA ASP A 288 -3.49 1.61 6.19
C ASP A 288 -3.47 1.40 4.67
N ILE A 289 -2.75 2.26 3.96
CA ILE A 289 -2.61 2.21 2.50
C ILE A 289 -1.14 2.02 2.17
N ALA A 290 -0.87 1.29 1.08
CA ALA A 290 0.48 1.21 0.54
C ALA A 290 1.05 2.63 0.35
N GLY A 291 2.29 2.83 0.79
CA GLY A 291 2.99 4.09 0.64
C GLY A 291 3.21 4.45 -0.83
N PHE A 292 3.63 5.68 -1.10
CA PHE A 292 4.04 6.08 -2.45
C PHE A 292 5.36 5.37 -2.79
N GLU A 293 5.28 4.27 -3.54
CA GLU A 293 6.44 3.50 -3.99
C GLU A 293 6.65 3.76 -5.49
N ILE A 294 7.79 4.36 -5.86
CA ILE A 294 8.19 4.49 -7.26
C ILE A 294 8.87 3.18 -7.68
N PHE A 295 8.11 2.23 -8.22
CA PHE A 295 8.69 1.06 -8.88
C PHE A 295 8.87 1.32 -10.39
N LYS A 296 9.66 0.49 -11.07
CA LYS A 296 9.80 0.50 -12.55
C LYS A 296 8.49 0.16 -13.31
N LEU A 297 7.39 -0.09 -12.60
CA LEU A 297 6.07 -0.36 -13.14
C LEU A 297 5.03 0.16 -12.14
N ASN A 298 4.47 1.35 -12.39
CA ASN A 298 3.52 1.98 -11.48
C ASN A 298 2.10 1.95 -12.07
N LYS A 299 1.09 1.93 -11.19
CA LYS A 299 -0.34 2.07 -11.51
C LYS A 299 -0.85 3.44 -11.05
N LEU A 300 -1.69 4.07 -11.86
CA LEU A 300 -2.27 5.40 -11.64
C LEU A 300 -3.52 5.37 -10.76
N ASN A 301 -3.64 6.32 -9.83
CA ASN A 301 -4.90 6.69 -9.19
C ASN A 301 -5.11 8.21 -9.12
N HIS A 302 -6.39 8.58 -9.25
CA HIS A 302 -7.10 9.86 -9.06
C HIS A 302 -7.49 10.64 -10.32
N TYR A 303 -8.80 10.95 -10.44
CA TYR A 303 -9.35 12.31 -10.56
C TYR A 303 -10.87 12.31 -10.33
N ASN A 304 -11.39 13.46 -9.88
CA ASN A 304 -12.80 13.75 -9.61
C ASN A 304 -13.37 14.66 -10.72
N LEU A 305 -14.64 14.41 -11.06
CA LEU A 305 -15.61 15.12 -11.93
C LEU A 305 -15.18 16.37 -12.73
N GLY A 306 -15.27 16.28 -14.07
CA GLY A 306 -15.52 17.44 -14.94
C GLY A 306 -14.66 17.56 -16.22
N TYR A 307 -13.58 16.80 -16.35
CA TYR A 307 -12.59 16.92 -17.43
C TYR A 307 -12.49 15.64 -18.29
N PRO A 308 -11.93 15.72 -19.53
CA PRO A 308 -11.82 14.65 -20.52
C PRO A 308 -11.51 13.27 -19.94
N THR A 309 -12.06 12.24 -20.58
CA THR A 309 -11.94 10.81 -20.24
C THR A 309 -10.54 10.49 -19.70
N GLY A 310 -10.45 10.14 -18.41
CA GLY A 310 -9.16 9.86 -17.77
C GLY A 310 -8.51 8.56 -18.25
N ILE A 311 -7.21 8.40 -17.96
CA ILE A 311 -6.37 7.27 -18.41
C ILE A 311 -7.03 5.90 -18.20
N LEU A 312 -7.59 5.62 -17.00
CA LEU A 312 -8.26 4.34 -16.73
C LEU A 312 -9.51 4.12 -17.58
N ALA A 313 -10.27 5.18 -17.87
CA ALA A 313 -11.47 5.06 -18.70
C ALA A 313 -11.11 4.84 -20.18
N LEU A 314 -10.03 5.48 -20.67
CA LEU A 314 -9.49 5.19 -22.01
C LEU A 314 -8.95 3.75 -22.09
N LEU A 315 -8.32 3.26 -21.01
CA LEU A 315 -7.86 1.88 -20.94
C LEU A 315 -9.03 0.89 -20.97
N ASP A 316 -10.08 1.16 -20.20
CA ASP A 316 -11.30 0.34 -20.15
C ASP A 316 -11.97 0.26 -21.54
N GLU A 317 -12.06 1.38 -22.25
CA GLU A 317 -12.61 1.44 -23.60
C GLU A 317 -11.76 0.63 -24.60
N GLN A 318 -10.42 0.79 -24.54
CA GLN A 318 -9.52 0.05 -25.42
C GLN A 318 -9.54 -1.45 -25.15
N CYS A 319 -9.84 -1.91 -23.92
CA CYS A 319 -9.95 -3.33 -23.61
C CYS A 319 -11.11 -4.04 -24.32
N ILE A 320 -12.13 -3.28 -24.77
CA ILE A 320 -13.32 -3.82 -25.43
C ILE A 320 -13.15 -3.82 -26.95
N PHE A 321 -12.20 -3.04 -27.48
CA PHE A 321 -12.03 -2.86 -28.91
C PHE A 321 -11.20 -4.02 -29.53
N PRO A 322 -11.73 -4.82 -30.48
CA PRO A 322 -11.12 -6.08 -30.91
C PRO A 322 -9.72 -5.98 -31.57
N LYS A 323 -9.32 -4.80 -32.03
CA LYS A 323 -8.03 -4.52 -32.68
C LYS A 323 -7.16 -3.54 -31.90
N ALA A 324 -7.53 -3.19 -30.67
CA ALA A 324 -6.72 -2.31 -29.85
C ALA A 324 -5.44 -3.04 -29.40
N THR A 325 -4.37 -2.26 -29.27
CA THR A 325 -3.07 -2.69 -28.76
C THR A 325 -2.62 -1.69 -27.70
N ASP A 326 -1.65 -2.06 -26.86
CA ASP A 326 -1.12 -1.13 -25.86
C ASP A 326 -0.55 0.15 -26.54
N LYS A 327 -0.02 0.02 -27.77
CA LYS A 327 0.42 1.15 -28.59
C LYS A 327 -0.73 2.07 -29.01
N SER A 328 -1.83 1.51 -29.53
CA SER A 328 -3.00 2.31 -29.91
C SER A 328 -3.63 3.00 -28.70
N PHE A 329 -3.53 2.39 -27.51
CA PHE A 329 -3.92 3.01 -26.26
C PHE A 329 -3.05 4.25 -25.96
N VAL A 330 -1.72 4.15 -26.06
CA VAL A 330 -0.79 5.28 -25.83
C VAL A 330 -1.02 6.42 -26.83
N GLU A 331 -1.21 6.10 -28.12
CA GLU A 331 -1.53 7.10 -29.15
C GLU A 331 -2.83 7.85 -28.81
N LYS A 332 -3.84 7.13 -28.29
CA LYS A 332 -5.09 7.73 -27.83
C LYS A 332 -4.87 8.59 -26.58
N LEU A 333 -3.98 8.20 -25.66
CA LEU A 333 -3.63 9.04 -24.50
C LEU A 333 -3.04 10.38 -24.93
N PHE A 334 -2.12 10.38 -25.90
CA PHE A 334 -1.52 11.61 -26.41
C PHE A 334 -2.59 12.53 -27.03
N THR A 335 -3.49 11.96 -27.83
CA THR A 335 -4.59 12.71 -28.44
C THR A 335 -5.46 13.44 -27.39
N TYR A 336 -5.69 12.83 -26.23
CA TYR A 336 -6.56 13.38 -25.18
C TYR A 336 -5.83 14.24 -24.14
N HIS A 337 -4.57 13.95 -23.85
CA HIS A 337 -3.86 14.47 -22.67
C HIS A 337 -2.54 15.19 -22.96
N GLU A 338 -2.06 15.26 -24.21
CA GLU A 338 -0.79 15.93 -24.54
C GLU A 338 -0.70 17.36 -24.00
N LYS A 339 -1.81 18.11 -23.98
CA LYS A 339 -1.86 19.49 -23.48
C LYS A 339 -2.11 19.61 -21.97
N HIS A 340 -2.27 18.50 -21.26
CA HIS A 340 -2.61 18.51 -19.84
C HIS A 340 -1.35 18.77 -19.00
N GLU A 341 -1.40 19.75 -18.09
CA GLU A 341 -0.24 20.20 -17.27
C GLU A 341 0.47 19.06 -16.53
N LYS A 342 -0.29 18.04 -16.09
CA LYS A 342 0.26 16.89 -15.35
C LYS A 342 0.60 15.68 -16.23
N PHE A 343 0.42 15.76 -17.55
CA PHE A 343 0.77 14.69 -18.48
C PHE A 343 2.04 15.08 -19.24
N VAL A 344 2.98 14.14 -19.36
CA VAL A 344 4.29 14.40 -19.95
C VAL A 344 4.49 13.40 -21.08
N VAL A 345 4.72 13.93 -22.29
CA VAL A 345 5.16 13.15 -23.44
C VAL A 345 6.67 12.93 -23.32
N PRO A 346 7.15 11.68 -23.21
CA PRO A 346 8.56 11.40 -23.10
C PRO A 346 9.32 11.75 -24.38
N GLU A 347 10.61 12.07 -24.26
CA GLU A 347 11.48 12.29 -25.42
C GLU A 347 11.61 11.01 -26.26
N MET A 348 11.89 11.14 -27.57
CA MET A 348 11.99 9.99 -28.49
C MET A 348 13.00 8.89 -28.06
N ARG A 349 13.99 9.22 -27.23
CA ARG A 349 14.98 8.26 -26.72
C ARG A 349 14.58 7.61 -25.40
N SER A 350 13.47 8.04 -24.80
CA SER A 350 12.96 7.46 -23.56
C SER A 350 12.48 6.04 -23.78
N LYS A 351 12.63 5.20 -22.74
CA LYS A 351 12.02 3.87 -22.71
C LYS A 351 10.57 3.88 -22.26
N SER A 352 10.13 4.96 -21.60
CA SER A 352 8.77 5.09 -21.11
C SER A 352 7.81 5.51 -22.21
N ASP A 353 6.58 4.99 -22.15
CA ASP A 353 5.54 5.30 -23.13
C ASP A 353 4.86 6.64 -22.82
N PHE A 354 4.68 6.96 -21.54
CA PHE A 354 4.21 8.27 -21.08
C PHE A 354 4.64 8.53 -19.64
N ALA A 355 4.51 9.78 -19.17
CA ALA A 355 4.77 10.12 -17.78
C ALA A 355 3.66 11.00 -17.19
N VAL A 356 3.49 10.92 -15.86
CA VAL A 356 2.52 11.74 -15.12
C VAL A 356 3.22 12.42 -13.95
N MET A 357 2.93 13.71 -13.77
CA MET A 357 3.40 14.51 -12.64
C MET A 357 2.46 14.31 -11.44
N HIS A 358 2.85 13.43 -10.52
CA HIS A 358 2.15 13.23 -9.26
C HIS A 358 2.60 14.24 -8.21
N TYR A 359 1.85 14.35 -7.11
CA TYR A 359 2.20 15.26 -6.00
C TYR A 359 3.59 14.97 -5.41
N ALA A 360 4.04 13.71 -5.46
CA ALA A 360 5.34 13.26 -4.96
C ALA A 360 6.43 13.22 -6.06
N GLY A 361 6.13 13.71 -7.27
CA GLY A 361 7.09 13.80 -8.36
C GLY A 361 6.64 13.13 -9.66
N ARG A 362 7.51 13.20 -10.67
CA ARG A 362 7.32 12.58 -11.97
C ARG A 362 7.37 11.06 -11.87
N VAL A 363 6.46 10.38 -12.55
CA VAL A 363 6.48 8.92 -12.70
C VAL A 363 6.38 8.55 -14.18
N ASP A 364 7.35 7.76 -14.64
CA ASP A 364 7.39 7.19 -15.98
C ASP A 364 6.63 5.84 -16.03
N TYR A 365 5.75 5.69 -17.03
CA TYR A 365 4.89 4.52 -17.22
C TYR A 365 5.28 3.72 -18.48
N TYR A 366 5.17 2.40 -18.35
CA TYR A 366 5.33 1.42 -19.44
C TYR A 366 4.00 0.70 -19.62
N SER A 367 3.37 0.90 -20.76
CA SER A 367 2.03 0.42 -21.12
C SER A 367 1.98 -1.04 -21.57
N ASP A 368 3.13 -1.72 -21.66
CA ASP A 368 3.20 -3.12 -22.12
C ASP A 368 2.28 -4.05 -21.29
N LYS A 369 1.41 -4.74 -22.02
CA LYS A 369 0.40 -5.67 -21.51
C LYS A 369 -0.68 -5.02 -20.65
N TRP A 370 -0.91 -3.71 -20.73
CA TRP A 370 -1.92 -3.03 -19.91
C TRP A 370 -3.34 -3.46 -20.27
N LEU A 371 -3.67 -3.57 -21.56
CA LEU A 371 -5.00 -4.04 -21.98
C LEU A 371 -5.27 -5.43 -21.41
N MET A 372 -4.30 -6.34 -21.58
CA MET A 372 -4.41 -7.70 -21.07
C MET A 372 -4.54 -7.75 -19.54
N LYS A 373 -3.72 -7.00 -18.81
CA LYS A 373 -3.78 -6.90 -17.34
C LYS A 373 -5.08 -6.29 -16.83
N ASN A 374 -5.71 -5.39 -17.60
CA ASN A 374 -6.95 -4.74 -17.21
C ASN A 374 -8.18 -5.60 -17.55
N MET A 375 -8.08 -6.47 -18.57
CA MET A 375 -9.10 -7.46 -18.90
C MET A 375 -9.09 -8.68 -17.96
N ASP A 376 -7.90 -9.11 -17.52
CA ASP A 376 -7.66 -10.27 -16.65
C ASP A 376 -8.49 -11.52 -17.03
N PRO A 377 -8.42 -12.00 -18.30
CA PRO A 377 -9.30 -13.05 -18.76
C PRO A 377 -8.92 -14.41 -18.14
N LEU A 378 -9.88 -15.04 -17.48
CA LEU A 378 -9.74 -16.39 -16.93
C LEU A 378 -10.25 -17.45 -17.90
N ASN A 379 -9.55 -18.57 -17.97
CA ASN A 379 -9.95 -19.72 -18.77
C ASN A 379 -11.17 -20.43 -18.12
N GLU A 380 -12.34 -20.32 -18.76
CA GLU A 380 -13.60 -20.88 -18.26
C GLU A 380 -13.51 -22.38 -17.95
N ASN A 381 -12.82 -23.16 -18.79
CA ASN A 381 -12.68 -24.60 -18.57
C ASN A 381 -11.91 -24.90 -17.27
N VAL A 382 -10.86 -24.13 -16.98
CA VAL A 382 -10.09 -24.29 -15.74
C VAL A 382 -10.92 -23.86 -14.53
N VAL A 383 -11.69 -22.77 -14.63
CA VAL A 383 -12.59 -22.33 -13.56
C VAL A 383 -13.62 -23.40 -13.22
N GLN A 384 -14.25 -24.00 -14.23
CA GLN A 384 -15.21 -25.10 -14.04
C GLN A 384 -14.56 -26.32 -13.39
N LEU A 385 -13.31 -26.63 -13.70
CA LEU A 385 -12.57 -27.70 -13.03
C LEU A 385 -12.33 -27.37 -11.55
N MET A 386 -11.95 -26.13 -11.22
CA MET A 386 -11.74 -25.70 -9.84
C MET A 386 -13.04 -25.73 -9.01
N GLN A 387 -14.17 -25.40 -9.62
CA GLN A 387 -15.50 -25.45 -9.00
C GLN A 387 -15.93 -26.88 -8.66
N ASN A 388 -15.58 -27.84 -9.53
CA ASN A 388 -15.91 -29.26 -9.38
C ASN A 388 -14.78 -30.07 -8.74
N SER A 389 -13.83 -29.41 -8.09
CA SER A 389 -12.72 -30.06 -7.41
C SER A 389 -13.22 -31.01 -6.30
N THR A 390 -12.51 -32.13 -6.13
CA THR A 390 -12.73 -33.03 -4.98
C THR A 390 -12.30 -32.39 -3.65
N ASP A 391 -11.48 -31.34 -3.69
CA ASP A 391 -11.11 -30.56 -2.52
C ASP A 391 -12.20 -29.54 -2.15
N GLN A 392 -12.87 -29.79 -1.02
CA GLN A 392 -13.95 -28.96 -0.49
C GLN A 392 -13.53 -27.50 -0.27
N PHE A 393 -12.27 -27.25 0.12
CA PHE A 393 -11.77 -25.90 0.31
C PHE A 393 -11.65 -25.16 -1.01
N LEU A 394 -11.01 -25.77 -2.01
CA LEU A 394 -10.87 -25.21 -3.35
C LEU A 394 -12.24 -24.96 -4.00
N ALA A 395 -13.12 -25.96 -4.01
CA ALA A 395 -14.48 -25.81 -4.52
C ALA A 395 -15.21 -24.65 -3.80
N GLY A 396 -15.02 -24.52 -2.49
CA GLY A 396 -15.60 -23.45 -1.68
C GLY A 396 -15.11 -22.04 -2.03
N ILE A 397 -13.84 -21.84 -2.39
CA ILE A 397 -13.32 -20.51 -2.79
C ILE A 397 -13.62 -20.17 -4.27
N TRP A 398 -13.93 -21.19 -5.08
CA TRP A 398 -14.28 -21.04 -6.51
C TRP A 398 -15.78 -21.07 -6.80
N LYS A 399 -16.63 -21.41 -5.82
CA LYS A 399 -18.09 -21.55 -5.99
C LYS A 399 -18.79 -20.34 -6.63
N ASP A 400 -18.36 -19.12 -6.28
CA ASP A 400 -18.94 -17.85 -6.76
C ASP A 400 -18.11 -17.27 -7.92
N ALA A 401 -17.30 -18.09 -8.59
CA ALA A 401 -16.52 -17.64 -9.73
C ALA A 401 -17.42 -17.39 -10.95
N GLU A 402 -17.71 -16.12 -11.19
CA GLU A 402 -18.27 -15.65 -12.45
C GLU A 402 -17.15 -15.43 -13.47
N PHE A 403 -17.38 -15.84 -14.71
CA PHE A 403 -16.47 -15.63 -15.82
C PHE A 403 -16.91 -14.40 -16.62
N ALA A 404 -15.95 -13.53 -16.92
CA ALA A 404 -16.11 -12.48 -17.91
C ALA A 404 -16.20 -13.15 -19.28
N GLY A 405 -17.42 -13.42 -19.77
CA GLY A 405 -17.58 -13.89 -21.13
C GLY A 405 -17.07 -12.81 -22.09
N MET A 406 -16.06 -13.13 -22.89
CA MET A 406 -15.76 -12.40 -24.13
C MET A 406 -16.85 -12.72 -25.17
N GLY A 407 -18.11 -12.46 -24.83
CA GLY A 407 -19.15 -12.37 -25.82
C GLY A 407 -18.93 -11.05 -26.53
N VAL A 408 -18.47 -11.08 -27.78
CA VAL A 408 -18.61 -9.97 -28.71
C VAL A 408 -20.08 -9.56 -28.62
N THR A 409 -20.37 -8.42 -27.99
CA THR A 409 -21.68 -7.82 -28.09
C THR A 409 -21.86 -7.49 -29.56
N GLU A 410 -22.65 -8.30 -30.27
CA GLU A 410 -23.36 -7.84 -31.45
C GLU A 410 -24.13 -6.60 -30.99
N LEU A 411 -23.60 -5.44 -31.38
CA LEU A 411 -24.34 -4.19 -31.41
C LEU A 411 -25.38 -4.36 -32.50
N ASN A 412 -26.51 -4.99 -32.18
CA ASN A 412 -27.76 -4.83 -32.92
C ASN A 412 -28.96 -5.07 -32.00
N ASP A 413 -29.92 -4.17 -32.20
CA ASP A 413 -31.30 -4.16 -31.74
C ASP A 413 -31.66 -3.56 -30.36
N THR A 414 -32.21 -2.35 -30.51
CA THR A 414 -33.23 -1.70 -29.69
C THR A 414 -34.23 -2.68 -29.05
N VAL A 415 -34.55 -2.48 -27.77
CA VAL A 415 -35.92 -2.40 -27.19
C VAL A 415 -35.86 -2.51 -25.65
N PHE A 416 -36.71 -1.69 -25.02
CA PHE A 416 -37.04 -1.52 -23.60
C PHE A 416 -36.97 -2.74 -22.68
N GLY A 417 -36.44 -2.53 -21.47
CA GLY A 417 -36.62 -3.41 -20.31
C GLY A 417 -35.37 -3.51 -19.43
N VAL A 418 -35.35 -2.74 -18.33
CA VAL A 418 -34.25 -2.77 -17.35
C VAL A 418 -34.30 -4.10 -16.57
N ARG A 419 -33.58 -5.11 -17.08
CA ARG A 419 -33.07 -6.24 -16.29
C ARG A 419 -31.55 -6.10 -16.25
N THR A 420 -30.99 -6.04 -15.05
CA THR A 420 -29.54 -6.08 -14.81
C THR A 420 -28.95 -7.34 -15.46
N LYS A 421 -28.27 -7.18 -16.60
CA LYS A 421 -27.68 -8.28 -17.38
C LYS A 421 -26.55 -8.95 -16.57
N LYS A 422 -26.72 -10.24 -16.24
CA LYS A 422 -25.61 -11.16 -15.93
C LYS A 422 -24.61 -11.11 -17.10
N GLY A 423 -23.33 -10.87 -16.80
CA GLY A 423 -22.25 -10.90 -17.81
C GLY A 423 -21.79 -9.56 -18.38
N MET A 424 -22.03 -8.43 -17.71
CA MET A 424 -21.37 -7.17 -18.11
C MET A 424 -19.88 -7.28 -17.81
N PHE A 425 -19.05 -7.29 -18.87
CA PHE A 425 -17.59 -7.30 -18.77
C PHE A 425 -17.14 -6.10 -17.92
N ARG A 426 -16.50 -6.38 -16.77
CA ARG A 426 -15.95 -5.35 -15.89
C ARG A 426 -14.45 -5.52 -15.87
N THR A 427 -13.75 -4.45 -16.20
CA THR A 427 -12.29 -4.41 -16.12
C THR A 427 -11.82 -4.28 -14.67
N VAL A 428 -10.56 -4.66 -14.43
CA VAL A 428 -9.89 -4.50 -13.13
C VAL A 428 -9.92 -3.02 -12.71
N GLY A 429 -9.64 -2.10 -13.63
CA GLY A 429 -9.68 -0.66 -13.40
C GLY A 429 -11.04 -0.17 -12.93
N HIS A 430 -12.12 -0.61 -13.57
CA HIS A 430 -13.49 -0.25 -13.18
C HIS A 430 -13.85 -0.79 -11.81
N MET A 431 -13.54 -2.06 -11.53
CA MET A 431 -13.82 -2.70 -10.23
C MET A 431 -13.08 -2.00 -9.08
N HIS A 432 -11.79 -1.71 -9.27
CA HIS A 432 -10.98 -0.99 -8.28
C HIS A 432 -11.53 0.41 -8.02
N LYS A 433 -11.89 1.13 -9.09
CA LYS A 433 -12.49 2.48 -8.99
C LYS A 433 -13.81 2.46 -8.22
N GLU A 434 -14.69 1.49 -8.45
CA GLU A 434 -15.96 1.37 -7.73
C GLU A 434 -15.74 1.15 -6.21
N GLN A 435 -14.79 0.27 -5.86
CA GLN A 435 -14.45 0.00 -4.47
C GLN A 435 -13.80 1.21 -3.78
N LEU A 436 -12.88 1.88 -4.47
CA LEU A 436 -12.24 3.09 -3.96
C LEU A 436 -13.25 4.21 -3.73
N ASN A 437 -14.22 4.38 -4.64
CA ASN A 437 -15.29 5.38 -4.45
C ASN A 437 -16.13 5.09 -3.21
N LYS A 438 -16.49 3.82 -2.95
CA LYS A 438 -17.21 3.42 -1.72
C LYS A 438 -16.39 3.74 -0.46
N LEU A 439 -15.09 3.48 -0.50
CA LEU A 439 -14.18 3.85 0.58
C LEU A 439 -14.16 5.37 0.79
N MET A 440 -13.96 6.15 -0.27
CA MET A 440 -13.92 7.62 -0.20
C MET A 440 -15.24 8.22 0.30
N THR A 441 -16.39 7.67 -0.10
CA THR A 441 -17.69 8.08 0.44
C THR A 441 -17.77 7.81 1.94
N THR A 442 -17.28 6.65 2.40
CA THR A 442 -17.25 6.33 3.83
C THR A 442 -16.34 7.30 4.59
N LEU A 443 -15.13 7.55 4.09
CA LEU A 443 -14.17 8.47 4.72
C LEU A 443 -14.70 9.90 4.81
N ARG A 444 -15.36 10.40 3.75
CA ARG A 444 -15.97 11.74 3.74
C ARG A 444 -17.13 11.88 4.74
N ASN A 445 -17.76 10.78 5.11
CA ASN A 445 -18.85 10.75 6.10
C ASN A 445 -18.36 10.43 7.52
N THR A 446 -17.04 10.44 7.76
CA THR A 446 -16.40 10.23 9.06
C THR A 446 -15.52 11.42 9.43
N PHE A 447 -15.13 11.53 10.70
CA PHE A 447 -14.14 12.50 11.15
C PHE A 447 -12.72 11.96 10.89
N PRO A 448 -11.95 12.56 9.97
CA PRO A 448 -10.62 12.05 9.66
C PRO A 448 -9.59 12.55 10.69
N HIS A 449 -8.75 11.63 11.15
CA HIS A 449 -7.56 11.94 11.95
C HIS A 449 -6.33 11.44 11.20
N PHE A 450 -5.36 12.32 10.97
CA PHE A 450 -4.20 12.01 10.13
C PHE A 450 -2.95 11.76 10.99
N VAL A 451 -2.30 10.63 10.72
CA VAL A 451 -0.95 10.31 11.19
C VAL A 451 -0.05 10.24 9.97
N ARG A 452 0.89 11.17 9.86
CA ARG A 452 1.82 11.27 8.72
C ARG A 452 3.15 10.62 9.09
N CYS A 453 3.39 9.45 8.54
CA CYS A 453 4.66 8.74 8.69
C CYS A 453 5.71 9.28 7.71
N ILE A 454 6.91 9.58 8.21
CA ILE A 454 8.05 10.04 7.43
C ILE A 454 9.17 9.00 7.51
N ILE A 455 9.77 8.71 6.36
CA ILE A 455 10.94 7.85 6.24
C ILE A 455 12.19 8.72 6.44
N PRO A 456 13.08 8.41 7.40
CA PRO A 456 14.26 9.24 7.66
C PRO A 456 15.34 9.08 6.58
N ASN A 457 15.45 7.91 5.96
CA ASN A 457 16.41 7.61 4.89
C ASN A 457 15.97 6.40 4.06
N HIS A 458 16.46 6.32 2.83
CA HIS A 458 16.22 5.19 1.91
C HIS A 458 17.15 3.99 2.18
N ASP A 459 18.24 4.19 2.93
CA ASP A 459 19.23 3.17 3.28
C ASP A 459 18.73 2.19 4.37
N LYS A 460 17.57 2.46 4.96
CA LYS A 460 16.99 1.71 6.09
C LYS A 460 17.94 1.62 7.29
N LYS A 461 18.73 2.68 7.53
CA LYS A 461 19.68 2.79 8.65
C LYS A 461 19.06 3.53 9.82
N VAL A 462 19.54 3.19 11.01
CA VAL A 462 19.25 3.89 12.27
C VAL A 462 20.24 5.05 12.42
N GLY A 463 19.78 6.17 12.98
CA GLY A 463 20.52 7.43 13.02
C GLY A 463 20.34 8.23 11.74
#